data_AF-A0A0S8CTG0-F1
#
_entry.id   AF-A0A0S8CTG0-F1
#
_cell.length_a   1.000
_cell.length_b   1.000
_cell.length_c   1.000
_cell.angle_alpha   90.00
_cell.angle_beta   90.00
_cell.angle_gamma   90.00
#
_symmetry.space_group_name_H-M   'P 1'
#
loop_
_entity.id
_entity.type
_entity.pdbx_description
1 polymer ?
#
loop_
_entity_poly.entity_id
_entity_poly.type
_entity_poly.pdbx_seq_one_letter_code
_entity_poly.pdbx_strand_id
1 'polypeptide(L)'
;MKKKKRSRHFAWTLMVCAVLYFLDALLIGLPSLGTFLCVVFMLTNFVAFLWRRKGERAIVMKYGIRSLALCLTVFAILSTFMFNRHMGHVNARLIIKAVEDYRSAQGKYPERLEDLVPQYFSKVPRAAIRFTSTKYYYLRHKEYHGLMWAEAPPFGRRTYRFETKKWSTID
;
A
#
# COMPACT_ATOMS: atom_id res chain seq x y z
N MET A 1 -34.54 -25.09 -9.67
CA MET A 1 -34.04 -23.77 -10.14
C MET A 1 -33.46 -22.81 -9.07
N LYS A 2 -33.78 -22.90 -7.75
CA LYS A 2 -33.33 -21.90 -6.74
C LYS A 2 -31.82 -21.89 -6.40
N LYS A 3 -31.08 -23.00 -6.55
CA LYS A 3 -29.63 -23.08 -6.23
C LYS A 3 -28.76 -22.19 -7.14
N LYS A 4 -29.08 -22.09 -8.44
CA LYS A 4 -28.27 -21.34 -9.42
C LYS A 4 -28.22 -19.83 -9.13
N LYS A 5 -29.30 -19.25 -8.57
CA LYS A 5 -29.39 -17.81 -8.25
C LYS A 5 -28.57 -17.42 -7.00
N ARG A 6 -28.35 -18.35 -6.05
CA ARG A 6 -27.59 -18.07 -4.81
C ARG A 6 -26.08 -17.91 -5.06
N SER A 7 -25.53 -18.70 -5.99
CA SER A 7 -24.10 -18.66 -6.37
C SER A 7 -23.71 -17.32 -7.02
N ARG A 8 -24.55 -16.79 -7.92
CA ARG A 8 -24.24 -15.57 -8.68
C ARG A 8 -23.98 -14.35 -7.78
N HIS A 9 -24.72 -14.18 -6.70
CA HIS A 9 -24.52 -13.02 -5.82
C HIS A 9 -23.25 -13.11 -4.97
N PHE A 10 -22.81 -14.32 -4.61
CA PHE A 10 -21.57 -14.50 -3.85
C PHE A 10 -20.36 -14.25 -4.75
N ALA A 11 -20.38 -14.81 -5.97
CA ALA A 11 -19.37 -14.55 -6.99
C ALA A 11 -19.22 -13.05 -7.29
N TRP A 12 -20.35 -12.32 -7.36
CA TRP A 12 -20.34 -10.87 -7.52
C TRP A 12 -19.64 -10.15 -6.36
N THR A 13 -19.95 -10.52 -5.10
CA THR A 13 -19.28 -9.91 -3.94
C THR A 13 -17.78 -10.16 -3.98
N LEU A 14 -17.33 -11.39 -4.28
CA LEU A 14 -15.91 -11.69 -4.39
C LEU A 14 -15.22 -10.89 -5.51
N MET A 15 -15.88 -10.74 -6.65
CA MET A 15 -15.35 -9.93 -7.75
C MET A 15 -15.22 -8.46 -7.35
N VAL A 16 -16.23 -7.88 -6.67
CA VAL A 16 -16.15 -6.52 -6.14
C VAL A 16 -15.00 -6.39 -5.15
N CYS A 17 -14.87 -7.32 -4.19
CA CYS A 17 -13.75 -7.34 -3.24
C CYS A 17 -12.39 -7.39 -3.95
N ALA A 18 -12.24 -8.23 -4.97
CA ALA A 18 -11.00 -8.35 -5.75
C ALA A 18 -10.67 -7.06 -6.51
N VAL A 19 -11.67 -6.42 -7.12
CA VAL A 19 -11.50 -5.13 -7.81
C VAL A 19 -11.13 -4.03 -6.83
N LEU A 20 -11.82 -3.92 -5.70
CA LEU A 20 -11.53 -2.92 -4.67
C LEU A 20 -10.12 -3.10 -4.11
N TYR A 21 -9.72 -4.34 -3.81
CA TYR A 21 -8.36 -4.63 -3.38
C TYR A 21 -7.33 -4.23 -4.44
N PHE A 22 -7.53 -4.61 -5.70
CA PHE A 22 -6.60 -4.31 -6.78
C PHE A 22 -6.40 -2.80 -6.97
N LEU A 23 -7.50 -2.04 -6.98
CA LEU A 23 -7.47 -0.58 -7.16
C LEU A 23 -6.78 0.12 -5.97
N ASP A 24 -7.19 -0.17 -4.74
CA ASP A 24 -6.65 0.53 -3.56
C ASP A 24 -5.22 0.09 -3.23
N ALA A 25 -4.96 -1.22 -3.16
CA ALA A 25 -3.71 -1.74 -2.63
C ALA A 25 -2.57 -1.69 -3.65
N LEU A 26 -2.86 -1.96 -4.93
CA LEU A 26 -1.83 -2.12 -5.97
C LEU A 26 -1.71 -0.91 -6.91
N LEU A 27 -2.82 -0.24 -7.22
CA LEU A 27 -2.82 0.87 -8.17
C LEU A 27 -2.63 2.23 -7.50
N ILE A 28 -3.48 2.58 -6.54
CA ILE A 28 -3.44 3.89 -5.86
C ILE A 28 -2.43 3.89 -4.72
N GLY A 29 -2.44 2.83 -3.90
CA GLY A 29 -1.59 2.73 -2.73
C GLY A 29 -2.07 3.52 -1.52
N LEU A 30 -3.34 3.93 -1.50
CA LEU A 30 -4.02 4.56 -0.36
C LEU A 30 -5.24 3.73 0.04
N PRO A 31 -5.45 3.45 1.33
CA PRO A 31 -6.65 2.75 1.81
C PRO A 31 -7.83 3.71 1.91
N SER A 32 -8.25 4.32 0.80
CA SER A 32 -9.32 5.31 0.77
C SER A 32 -10.65 4.70 0.30
N LEU A 33 -10.89 4.72 -1.01
CA LEU A 33 -12.20 4.48 -1.61
C LEU A 33 -12.69 3.05 -1.36
N GLY A 34 -11.86 2.04 -1.56
CA GLY A 34 -12.22 0.64 -1.34
C GLY A 34 -12.52 0.33 0.11
N THR A 35 -11.73 0.86 1.06
CA THR A 35 -12.03 0.75 2.50
C THR A 35 -13.36 1.39 2.83
N PHE A 36 -13.59 2.63 2.36
CA PHE A 36 -14.84 3.36 2.60
C PHE A 36 -16.06 2.61 2.04
N LEU A 37 -15.99 2.15 0.79
CA LEU A 37 -17.06 1.37 0.16
C LEU A 37 -17.32 0.05 0.89
N CYS A 38 -16.27 -0.65 1.34
CA CYS A 38 -16.43 -1.87 2.14
C CYS A 38 -17.18 -1.59 3.44
N VAL A 39 -16.85 -0.50 4.15
CA VAL A 39 -17.54 -0.11 5.39
C VAL A 39 -19.02 0.21 5.12
N VAL A 40 -19.31 1.00 4.08
CA VAL A 40 -20.70 1.31 3.67
C VAL A 40 -21.48 0.03 3.34
N PHE A 41 -20.88 -0.92 2.60
CA PHE A 41 -21.51 -2.20 2.30
C PHE A 41 -21.69 -3.08 3.54
N MET A 42 -20.76 -3.03 4.50
CA MET A 42 -20.92 -3.73 5.77
C MET A 42 -22.08 -3.16 6.58
N LEU A 43 -22.20 -1.83 6.67
CA LEU A 43 -23.29 -1.17 7.38
C LEU A 43 -24.65 -1.46 6.74
N THR A 44 -24.75 -1.38 5.42
CA THR A 44 -26.00 -1.72 4.72
C THR A 44 -26.39 -3.19 4.88
N ASN A 45 -25.42 -4.12 4.83
CA ASN A 45 -25.66 -5.53 5.13
C ASN A 45 -26.10 -5.74 6.60
N PHE A 46 -25.53 -4.97 7.53
CA PHE A 46 -25.88 -5.02 8.94
C PHE A 46 -27.31 -4.52 9.21
N VAL A 47 -27.70 -3.36 8.64
CA VAL A 47 -29.07 -2.85 8.74
C VAL A 47 -30.07 -3.81 8.10
N ALA A 48 -29.77 -4.33 6.91
CA ALA A 48 -30.62 -5.32 6.24
C ALA A 48 -30.75 -6.62 7.05
N PHE A 49 -29.70 -7.02 7.76
CA PHE A 49 -29.72 -8.15 8.68
C PHE A 49 -30.64 -7.88 9.89
N LEU A 50 -30.56 -6.70 10.50
CA LEU A 50 -31.42 -6.31 11.62
C LEU A 50 -32.91 -6.25 11.24
N TRP A 51 -33.25 -5.76 10.05
CA TRP A 51 -34.65 -5.70 9.58
C TRP A 51 -35.23 -7.07 9.21
N ARG A 52 -34.40 -8.03 8.82
CA ARG A 52 -34.86 -9.37 8.39
C ARG A 52 -34.76 -10.42 9.49
N ARG A 53 -34.72 -10.01 10.75
CA ARG A 53 -34.45 -10.85 11.93
C ARG A 53 -35.59 -11.83 12.29
N LYS A 54 -36.34 -12.36 11.33
CA LYS A 54 -37.23 -13.52 11.53
C LYS A 54 -36.45 -14.81 11.26
N GLY A 55 -35.74 -15.32 12.27
CA GLY A 55 -35.36 -16.74 12.50
C GLY A 55 -34.67 -17.56 11.40
N GLU A 56 -34.51 -17.06 10.18
CA GLU A 56 -34.05 -17.85 9.04
C GLU A 56 -32.53 -17.93 9.05
N ARG A 57 -31.98 -19.06 9.52
CA ARG A 57 -30.53 -19.38 9.47
C ARG A 57 -29.90 -19.09 8.09
N ALA A 58 -30.67 -19.27 7.01
CA ALA A 58 -30.23 -19.01 5.64
C ALA A 58 -29.94 -17.52 5.37
N ILE A 59 -30.68 -16.61 6.00
CA ILE A 59 -30.48 -15.16 5.93
C ILE A 59 -29.21 -14.79 6.68
N VAL A 60 -29.07 -15.26 7.93
CA VAL A 60 -27.88 -15.02 8.78
C VAL A 60 -26.61 -15.45 8.05
N MET A 61 -26.59 -16.68 7.53
CA MET A 61 -25.41 -17.22 6.84
C MET A 61 -25.07 -16.42 5.57
N LYS A 62 -26.08 -15.93 4.83
CA LYS A 62 -25.87 -15.15 3.61
C LYS A 62 -25.22 -13.78 3.90
N TYR A 63 -25.72 -13.05 4.88
CA TYR A 63 -25.16 -11.73 5.23
C TYR A 63 -23.83 -11.88 5.98
N GLY A 64 -23.72 -12.87 6.87
CA GLY A 64 -22.49 -13.17 7.59
C GLY A 64 -21.30 -13.44 6.68
N ILE A 65 -21.48 -14.33 5.68
CA ILE A 65 -20.39 -14.65 4.72
C ILE A 65 -19.98 -13.41 3.91
N ARG A 66 -20.93 -12.55 3.52
CA ARG A 66 -20.60 -11.31 2.76
C ARG A 66 -19.86 -10.30 3.62
N SER A 67 -20.34 -10.07 4.84
CA SER A 67 -19.68 -9.18 5.78
C SER A 67 -18.28 -9.69 6.10
N LEU A 68 -18.10 -11.00 6.29
CA LEU A 68 -16.77 -11.61 6.47
C LEU A 68 -15.86 -11.34 5.26
N ALA A 69 -16.34 -11.55 4.03
CA ALA A 69 -15.55 -11.27 2.82
C ALA A 69 -15.12 -9.79 2.74
N LEU A 70 -16.01 -8.86 3.09
CA LEU A 70 -15.69 -7.42 3.14
C LEU A 70 -14.68 -7.10 4.24
N CYS A 71 -14.83 -7.67 5.45
CA CYS A 71 -13.87 -7.53 6.54
C CYS A 71 -12.47 -8.00 6.12
N LEU A 72 -12.38 -9.18 5.50
CA LEU A 72 -11.11 -9.74 5.02
C LEU A 72 -10.50 -8.86 3.92
N THR A 73 -11.32 -8.24 3.08
CA THR A 73 -10.85 -7.31 2.04
C THR A 73 -10.25 -6.05 2.67
N VAL A 74 -10.94 -5.43 3.62
CA VAL A 74 -10.41 -4.25 4.35
C VAL A 74 -9.12 -4.59 5.07
N PHE A 75 -9.09 -5.73 5.76
CA PHE A 75 -7.88 -6.23 6.42
C PHE A 75 -6.72 -6.38 5.42
N ALA A 76 -6.95 -7.03 4.27
CA ALA A 76 -5.93 -7.20 3.24
C ALA A 76 -5.40 -5.87 2.68
N ILE A 77 -6.28 -4.89 2.44
CA ILE A 77 -5.90 -3.54 1.99
C ILE A 77 -4.97 -2.88 3.02
N LEU A 78 -5.38 -2.87 4.29
CA LEU A 78 -4.62 -2.25 5.38
C LEU A 78 -3.28 -2.95 5.62
N SER A 79 -3.25 -4.29 5.62
CA SER A 79 -2.01 -5.07 5.75
C SER A 79 -1.04 -4.78 4.60
N THR A 80 -1.54 -4.70 3.36
CA THR A 80 -0.71 -4.39 2.20
C THR A 80 -0.14 -2.97 2.29
N PHE A 81 -0.94 -2.01 2.73
CA PHE A 81 -0.48 -0.63 2.97
C PHE A 81 0.63 -0.57 4.03
N MET A 82 0.42 -1.22 5.18
CA MET A 82 1.41 -1.29 6.26
C MET A 82 2.71 -1.98 5.82
N PHE A 83 2.58 -3.08 5.07
CA PHE A 83 3.73 -3.81 4.52
C PHE A 83 4.54 -2.94 3.55
N ASN A 84 3.87 -2.26 2.61
CA ASN A 84 4.54 -1.37 1.66
C ASN A 84 5.27 -0.22 2.37
N ARG A 85 4.66 0.38 3.40
CA ARG A 85 5.29 1.43 4.19
C ARG A 85 6.52 0.92 4.93
N HIS A 86 6.40 -0.24 5.58
CA HIS A 86 7.51 -0.86 6.29
C HIS A 86 8.68 -1.19 5.34
N MET A 87 8.38 -1.82 4.19
CA MET A 87 9.38 -2.12 3.17
C MET A 87 10.07 -0.86 2.65
N GLY A 88 9.31 0.22 2.42
CA GLY A 88 9.86 1.51 2.02
C GLY A 88 10.86 2.08 3.03
N HIS A 89 10.60 1.95 4.33
CA HIS A 89 11.58 2.37 5.33
C HIS A 89 12.81 1.47 5.41
N VAL A 90 12.62 0.15 5.34
CA VAL A 90 13.74 -0.81 5.36
C VAL A 90 14.67 -0.57 4.18
N ASN A 91 14.12 -0.50 2.97
CA ASN A 91 14.90 -0.29 1.76
C ASN A 91 15.54 1.11 1.70
N ALA A 92 14.87 2.14 2.23
CA ALA A 92 15.46 3.47 2.33
C ALA A 92 16.71 3.46 3.22
N ARG A 93 16.68 2.77 4.36
CA ARG A 93 17.86 2.63 5.23
C ARG A 93 19.03 1.92 4.54
N LEU A 94 18.74 0.89 3.74
CA LEU A 94 19.77 0.20 2.95
C LEU A 94 20.40 1.16 1.94
N ILE A 95 19.59 1.91 1.20
CA ILE A 95 20.07 2.90 0.22
C ILE A 95 20.88 3.99 0.93
N ILE A 96 20.41 4.50 2.06
CA ILE A 96 21.12 5.55 2.82
C ILE A 96 22.50 5.07 3.22
N LYS A 97 22.59 3.86 3.79
CA LYS A 97 23.88 3.27 4.17
C LYS A 97 24.82 3.14 2.95
N ALA A 98 24.32 2.63 1.83
CA ALA A 98 25.14 2.50 0.62
C ALA A 98 25.64 3.84 0.07
N VAL A 99 24.83 4.90 0.15
CA VAL A 99 25.25 6.26 -0.23
C VAL A 99 26.33 6.80 0.71
N GLU A 100 26.21 6.56 2.02
CA GLU A 100 27.23 6.96 3.00
C GLU A 100 28.55 6.19 2.82
N ASP A 101 28.47 4.89 2.55
CA ASP A 101 29.64 4.04 2.25
C ASP A 101 30.30 4.50 0.94
N TYR A 102 29.52 4.80 -0.11
CA TYR A 102 30.01 5.37 -1.36
C TYR A 102 30.76 6.68 -1.14
N ARG A 103 30.19 7.60 -0.34
CA ARG A 103 30.84 8.87 0.00
C ARG A 103 32.14 8.65 0.77
N SER A 104 32.15 7.72 1.72
CA SER A 104 33.36 7.40 2.49
C SER A 104 34.48 6.88 1.60
N ALA A 105 34.15 6.08 0.57
CA ALA A 105 35.14 5.52 -0.35
C ALA A 105 35.62 6.49 -1.44
N GLN A 106 34.71 7.32 -1.98
CA GLN A 106 34.98 8.17 -3.15
C GLN A 106 35.20 9.64 -2.80
N GLY A 107 35.01 10.03 -1.54
CA GLY A 107 35.07 11.42 -1.07
C GLY A 107 33.90 12.29 -1.51
N LYS A 108 32.97 11.77 -2.32
CA LYS A 108 31.80 12.49 -2.85
C LYS A 108 30.54 11.62 -2.86
N TYR A 109 29.38 12.25 -2.78
CA TYR A 109 28.11 11.57 -2.97
C TYR A 109 27.93 11.09 -4.43
N PRO A 110 27.11 10.05 -4.68
CA PRO A 110 26.80 9.62 -6.04
C PRO A 110 25.99 10.68 -6.79
N GLU A 111 26.03 10.64 -8.11
CA GLU A 111 25.25 11.57 -8.95
C GLU A 111 23.79 11.12 -9.05
N ARG A 112 23.57 9.80 -8.98
CA ARG A 112 22.26 9.12 -9.01
C ARG A 112 22.34 7.78 -8.27
N LEU A 113 21.18 7.18 -7.94
CA LEU A 113 21.16 5.90 -7.21
C LEU A 113 21.74 4.74 -8.01
N GLU A 114 21.70 4.82 -9.34
CA GLU A 114 22.24 3.80 -10.22
C GLU A 114 23.76 3.68 -10.12
N ASP A 115 24.47 4.71 -9.66
CA ASP A 115 25.92 4.67 -9.45
C ASP A 115 26.31 3.75 -8.27
N LEU A 116 25.34 3.34 -7.45
CA LEU A 116 25.52 2.35 -6.39
C LEU A 116 25.51 0.90 -6.94
N VAL A 117 25.12 0.71 -8.20
CA VAL A 117 25.06 -0.59 -8.89
C VAL A 117 26.30 -0.75 -9.78
N PRO A 118 26.95 -1.93 -9.82
CA PRO A 118 26.59 -3.17 -9.11
C PRO A 118 27.22 -3.30 -7.71
N GLN A 119 28.09 -2.37 -7.31
CA GLN A 119 28.97 -2.54 -6.16
C GLN A 119 28.23 -2.73 -4.83
N TYR A 120 27.15 -1.97 -4.59
CA TYR A 120 26.37 -2.03 -3.35
C TYR A 120 25.08 -2.85 -3.51
N PHE A 121 24.50 -2.86 -4.71
CA PHE A 121 23.28 -3.61 -5.03
C PHE A 121 23.33 -4.16 -6.45
N SER A 122 22.68 -5.30 -6.69
CA SER A 122 22.44 -5.81 -8.04
C SER A 122 21.46 -4.93 -8.83
N LYS A 123 20.52 -4.29 -8.13
CA LYS A 123 19.59 -3.27 -8.65
C LYS A 123 19.14 -2.38 -7.50
N VAL A 124 18.79 -1.13 -7.79
CA VAL A 124 18.26 -0.20 -6.77
C VAL A 124 16.96 -0.79 -6.16
N PRO A 125 16.87 -0.95 -4.82
CA PRO A 125 15.66 -1.44 -4.17
C PRO A 125 14.43 -0.57 -4.47
N ARG A 126 13.26 -1.19 -4.58
CA ARG A 126 11.98 -0.49 -4.77
C ARG A 126 11.39 -0.05 -3.43
N ALA A 127 10.69 1.07 -3.41
CA ALA A 127 10.04 1.60 -2.21
C ALA A 127 8.75 0.84 -1.83
N ALA A 128 8.05 0.25 -2.82
CA ALA A 128 6.79 -0.45 -2.60
C ALA A 128 6.57 -1.57 -3.64
N ILE A 129 5.76 -2.58 -3.28
CA ILE A 129 5.24 -3.60 -4.20
C ILE A 129 3.89 -3.08 -4.73
N ARG A 130 3.96 -2.07 -5.60
CA ARG A 130 2.80 -1.46 -6.26
C ARG A 130 3.08 -1.24 -7.75
N PHE A 131 2.09 -0.85 -8.52
CA PHE A 131 2.31 -0.48 -9.92
C PHE A 131 2.82 0.97 -10.04
N THR A 132 2.37 1.86 -9.16
CA THR A 132 2.71 3.28 -9.18
C THR A 132 3.63 3.65 -8.02
N SER A 133 4.37 4.75 -8.18
CA SER A 133 5.17 5.37 -7.09
C SER A 133 6.05 4.39 -6.30
N THR A 134 6.73 3.50 -7.03
CA THR A 134 7.59 2.45 -6.43
C THR A 134 9.06 2.79 -6.39
N LYS A 135 9.45 3.94 -6.92
CA LYS A 135 10.85 4.35 -7.04
C LYS A 135 11.22 5.30 -5.91
N TYR A 136 12.48 5.23 -5.52
CA TYR A 136 13.12 6.34 -4.81
C TYR A 136 13.58 7.37 -5.81
N TYR A 137 13.56 8.63 -5.39
CA TYR A 137 14.08 9.76 -6.12
C TYR A 137 15.31 10.28 -5.38
N TYR A 138 16.41 10.40 -6.09
CA TYR A 138 17.59 11.09 -5.58
C TYR A 138 17.45 12.58 -5.87
N LEU A 139 17.50 13.38 -4.84
CA LEU A 139 17.47 14.83 -4.93
C LEU A 139 18.90 15.33 -4.84
N ARG A 140 19.39 15.95 -5.91
CA ARG A 140 20.71 16.57 -5.94
C ARG A 140 20.54 18.08 -6.07
N HIS A 141 21.01 18.80 -5.07
CA HIS A 141 21.09 20.25 -5.07
C HIS A 141 22.54 20.68 -4.83
N LYS A 142 22.91 21.91 -5.19
CA LYS A 142 24.28 22.42 -5.00
C LYS A 142 24.76 22.32 -3.55
N GLU A 143 23.82 22.46 -2.61
CA GLU A 143 24.09 22.53 -1.17
C GLU A 143 23.76 21.26 -0.41
N TYR A 144 22.97 20.36 -0.99
CA TYR A 144 22.51 19.16 -0.29
C TYR A 144 22.12 18.02 -1.22
N HIS A 145 22.20 16.81 -0.68
CA HIS A 145 21.71 15.59 -1.30
C HIS A 145 20.56 15.04 -0.46
N GLY A 146 19.60 14.42 -1.13
CA GLY A 146 18.48 13.80 -0.44
C GLY A 146 17.95 12.56 -1.13
N LEU A 147 17.26 11.75 -0.33
CA LEU A 147 16.50 10.59 -0.80
C LEU A 147 15.02 10.87 -0.54
N MET A 148 14.19 10.72 -1.57
CA MET A 148 12.76 10.94 -1.47
C MET A 148 11.97 9.72 -1.95
N TRP A 149 10.84 9.43 -1.30
CA TRP A 149 9.79 8.58 -1.86
C TRP A 149 8.42 8.95 -1.30
N ALA A 150 7.36 8.52 -1.97
CA ALA A 150 5.99 8.68 -1.49
C ALA A 150 5.54 7.43 -0.72
N GLU A 151 5.28 7.55 0.58
CA GLU A 151 4.64 6.49 1.35
C GLU A 151 3.19 6.27 0.87
N ALA A 152 2.47 7.37 0.63
CA ALA A 152 1.02 7.40 0.47
C ALA A 152 0.56 8.31 -0.70
N PRO A 153 0.89 7.97 -1.96
CA PRO A 153 0.69 8.87 -3.11
C PRO A 153 -0.76 9.35 -3.26
N PRO A 154 -1.01 10.65 -3.58
CA PRO A 154 -0.02 11.66 -3.96
C PRO A 154 0.69 12.34 -2.77
N PHE A 155 0.39 11.94 -1.53
CA PHE A 155 0.89 12.53 -0.29
C PHE A 155 1.93 11.62 0.42
N GLY A 156 2.29 11.98 1.66
CA GLY A 156 3.22 11.24 2.50
C GLY A 156 4.63 11.15 1.89
N ARG A 157 5.11 12.18 1.19
CA ARG A 157 6.46 12.23 0.66
C ARG A 157 7.45 12.39 1.80
N ARG A 158 8.24 11.35 2.03
CA ARG A 158 9.36 11.41 2.96
C ARG A 158 10.60 11.83 2.21
N THR A 159 11.37 12.71 2.85
CA THR A 159 12.69 13.10 2.38
C THR A 159 13.71 12.88 3.49
N TYR A 160 14.84 12.29 3.14
CA TYR A 160 16.02 12.23 3.98
C TYR A 160 17.07 13.19 3.43
N ARG A 161 17.68 14.03 4.26
CA ARG A 161 18.84 14.83 3.87
C ARG A 161 20.11 14.19 4.40
N PHE A 162 21.06 13.92 3.51
CA PHE A 162 22.28 13.19 3.87
C PHE A 162 23.23 14.02 4.73
N GLU A 163 23.30 15.33 4.50
CA GLU A 163 24.18 16.24 5.24
C GLU A 163 23.77 16.39 6.70
N THR A 164 22.47 16.53 6.96
CA THR A 164 21.94 16.71 8.32
C THR A 164 21.50 15.41 8.99
N LYS A 165 21.46 14.31 8.24
CA LYS A 165 20.96 12.99 8.65
C LYS A 165 19.54 13.02 9.22
N LYS A 166 18.70 13.95 8.74
CA LYS A 166 17.33 14.16 9.23
C LYS A 166 16.28 13.71 8.22
N TRP A 167 15.23 13.10 8.76
CA TRP A 167 13.98 12.85 8.07
C TRP A 167 13.08 14.08 8.13
N SER A 168 12.45 14.41 7.01
CA SER A 168 11.36 15.38 6.92
C SER A 168 10.23 14.83 6.03
N THR A 169 9.08 15.48 6.09
CA THR A 169 7.93 15.20 5.24
C THR A 169 7.63 16.46 4.44
N ILE A 170 7.33 16.31 3.15
CA ILE A 170 6.96 17.42 2.27
C ILE A 170 5.56 17.12 1.74
N ASP A 171 4.52 17.55 2.45
CA ASP A 171 3.12 17.62 2.02
C ASP A 171 2.30 18.43 3.02
#